data_AF-A0A820XWI7-F1
#
_entry.id   AF-A0A820XWI7-F1
#
_cell.length_a   1.000
_cell.length_b   1.000
_cell.length_c   1.000
_cell.angle_alpha   90.00
_cell.angle_beta   90.00
_cell.angle_gamma   90.00
#
_symmetry.space_group_name_H-M   'P 1'
#
loop_
_entity.id
_entity.type
_entity.pdbx_description
1 polymer ?
#
loop_
_entity_poly.entity_id
_entity_poly.type
_entity_poly.pdbx_seq_one_letter_code
_entity_poly.pdbx_strand_id
1 'polypeptide(L)'
;MEQVFEQKLMQAAQAVEEQVDAELNRLEKLTEEDMEKIRSQRLESLKQEHKKRQEWMANGHGEYEDLPSEKELFDTTKKSERIVCHFYRDSTMRCKIVDKHLDILARKHIEAKFVKLNVDRAPFITERLHIKTLPTIALLIDNIVKDKIIGFTDLGNHDDFSTEMLEWRLGRGGAIDYKGDLSSPPDDNDKKKKINLLGKKPKTIRNGMGGDDDDDDD
;
A
#
# COMPACT_ATOMS: atom_id res chain seq x y z
N MET A 1 -2.86 29.58 -31.50
CA MET A 1 -2.40 28.59 -30.49
C MET A 1 -3.38 27.44 -30.35
N GLU A 2 -4.69 27.71 -30.30
CA GLU A 2 -5.76 26.70 -30.17
C GLU A 2 -5.78 25.65 -31.30
N GLN A 3 -5.73 26.06 -32.57
CA GLN A 3 -5.71 25.15 -33.73
C GLN A 3 -4.51 24.20 -33.76
N VAL A 4 -3.35 24.65 -33.29
CA VAL A 4 -2.12 23.83 -33.25
C VAL A 4 -2.21 22.77 -32.14
N PHE A 5 -2.93 23.07 -31.06
CA PHE A 5 -3.17 22.13 -29.97
C PHE A 5 -4.18 21.06 -30.38
N GLU A 6 -5.26 21.46 -31.05
CA GLU A 6 -6.28 20.54 -31.57
C GLU A 6 -5.69 19.58 -32.62
N GLN A 7 -4.83 20.09 -33.51
CA GLN A 7 -4.16 19.27 -34.52
C GLN A 7 -3.18 18.27 -33.90
N LYS A 8 -2.47 18.66 -32.83
CA LYS A 8 -1.61 17.74 -32.06
C LYS A 8 -2.42 16.69 -31.30
N LEU A 9 -3.57 17.07 -30.74
CA LEU A 9 -4.47 16.15 -30.05
C LEU A 9 -5.04 15.10 -31.02
N MET A 10 -5.42 15.53 -32.22
CA MET A 10 -5.91 14.66 -33.29
C MET A 10 -4.81 13.69 -33.78
N GLN A 11 -3.58 14.16 -33.95
CA GLN A 11 -2.44 13.31 -34.30
C GLN A 11 -2.13 12.28 -33.20
N ALA A 12 -2.22 12.68 -31.92
CA ALA A 12 -2.04 11.77 -30.80
C ALA A 12 -3.15 10.71 -30.76
N ALA A 13 -4.41 11.08 -31.01
CA ALA A 13 -5.53 10.14 -31.08
C ALA A 13 -5.38 9.13 -32.22
N GLN A 14 -4.99 9.58 -33.42
CA GLN A 14 -4.72 8.69 -34.56
C GLN A 14 -3.55 7.73 -34.28
N ALA A 15 -2.48 8.20 -33.65
CA ALA A 15 -1.35 7.34 -33.29
C ALA A 15 -1.74 6.28 -32.25
N VAL A 16 -2.67 6.59 -31.34
CA VAL A 16 -3.20 5.62 -30.37
C VAL A 16 -4.10 4.60 -31.07
N GLU A 17 -4.99 5.05 -31.97
CA GLU A 17 -5.87 4.17 -32.75
C GLU A 17 -5.08 3.18 -33.61
N GLU A 18 -4.05 3.65 -34.33
CA GLU A 18 -3.19 2.80 -35.16
C GLU A 18 -2.39 1.77 -34.33
N GLN A 19 -1.97 2.15 -33.11
CA GLN A 19 -1.35 1.20 -32.18
C GLN A 19 -2.33 0.12 -31.69
N VAL A 20 -3.58 0.51 -31.42
CA VAL A 20 -4.64 -0.43 -31.00
C VAL A 20 -4.97 -1.39 -32.14
N ASP A 21 -5.14 -0.90 -33.38
CA ASP A 21 -5.40 -1.73 -34.55
C ASP A 21 -4.25 -2.68 -34.86
N ALA A 22 -2.99 -2.24 -34.68
CA ALA A 22 -1.82 -3.09 -34.86
C ALA A 22 -1.78 -4.24 -33.84
N GLU A 23 -2.10 -3.96 -32.57
CA GLU A 23 -2.15 -4.99 -31.53
C GLU A 23 -3.33 -5.94 -31.72
N LEU A 24 -4.50 -5.44 -32.17
CA LEU A 24 -5.65 -6.28 -32.49
C LEU A 24 -5.32 -7.28 -33.61
N ASN A 25 -4.72 -6.80 -34.69
CA ASN A 25 -4.25 -7.64 -35.80
C ASN A 25 -3.19 -8.66 -35.37
N ARG A 26 -2.36 -8.32 -34.38
CA ARG A 26 -1.37 -9.26 -33.81
C ARG A 26 -2.07 -10.37 -33.03
N LEU A 27 -3.05 -10.02 -32.20
CA LEU A 27 -3.81 -10.99 -31.39
C LEU A 27 -4.60 -11.96 -32.27
N GLU A 28 -5.21 -11.48 -33.36
CA GLU A 28 -5.94 -12.32 -34.32
C GLU A 28 -5.03 -13.30 -35.08
N LYS A 29 -3.75 -12.97 -35.22
CA LYS A 29 -2.73 -13.80 -35.88
C LYS A 29 -1.96 -14.72 -34.92
N LEU A 30 -2.30 -14.73 -33.63
CA LEU A 30 -1.70 -15.66 -32.68
C LEU A 30 -1.99 -17.10 -33.11
N THR A 31 -0.92 -17.88 -33.28
CA THR A 31 -1.03 -19.29 -33.63
C THR A 31 -1.28 -20.16 -32.39
N GLU A 32 -1.68 -21.42 -32.59
CA GLU A 32 -1.82 -22.37 -31.47
C GLU A 32 -0.47 -22.55 -30.72
N GLU A 33 0.65 -22.49 -31.44
CA GLU A 33 2.00 -22.54 -30.84
C GLU A 33 2.28 -21.32 -29.94
N ASP A 34 1.83 -20.13 -30.34
CA ASP A 34 1.99 -18.91 -29.53
C ASP A 34 1.10 -18.95 -28.28
N MET A 35 -0.12 -19.48 -28.43
CA MET A 35 -1.03 -19.73 -27.32
C MET A 35 -0.44 -20.75 -26.33
N GLU A 36 0.20 -21.81 -26.82
CA GLU A 36 0.88 -22.81 -26.00
C GLU A 36 2.10 -22.22 -25.28
N LYS A 37 2.89 -21.35 -25.94
CA LYS A 37 3.96 -20.59 -25.28
C LYS A 37 3.41 -19.71 -24.16
N ILE A 38 2.33 -18.96 -24.37
CA ILE A 38 1.71 -18.12 -23.33
C ILE A 38 1.24 -18.99 -22.14
N ARG A 39 0.61 -20.14 -22.40
CA ARG A 39 0.20 -21.08 -21.35
C ARG A 39 1.41 -21.60 -20.56
N SER A 40 2.47 -22.01 -21.24
CA SER A 40 3.68 -22.52 -20.60
C SER A 40 4.37 -21.46 -19.73
N GLN A 41 4.45 -20.22 -20.22
CA GLN A 41 5.02 -19.08 -19.48
C GLN A 41 4.21 -18.75 -18.23
N ARG A 42 2.87 -18.73 -18.32
CA ARG A 42 2.00 -18.52 -17.16
C ARG A 42 2.16 -19.64 -16.14
N LEU A 43 2.19 -20.89 -16.59
CA LEU A 43 2.38 -22.04 -15.70
C LEU A 43 3.73 -21.97 -14.97
N GLU A 44 4.79 -21.58 -15.68
CA GLU A 44 6.12 -21.40 -15.09
C GLU A 44 6.13 -20.25 -14.06
N SER A 45 5.53 -19.10 -14.40
CA SER A 45 5.39 -17.97 -13.47
C SER A 45 4.66 -18.37 -12.19
N LEU A 46 3.53 -19.08 -12.30
CA LEU A 46 2.76 -19.55 -11.16
C LEU A 46 3.56 -20.55 -10.31
N LYS A 47 4.33 -21.45 -10.92
CA LYS A 47 5.21 -22.37 -10.20
C LYS A 47 6.30 -21.63 -9.44
N GLN A 48 6.92 -20.62 -10.05
CA GLN A 48 7.96 -19.83 -9.41
C GLN A 48 7.43 -19.00 -8.24
N GLU A 49 6.28 -18.32 -8.41
CA GLU A 49 5.61 -17.59 -7.34
C GLU A 49 5.23 -18.51 -6.17
N HIS A 50 4.69 -19.68 -6.48
CA HIS A 50 4.36 -20.68 -5.47
C HIS A 50 5.60 -21.15 -4.69
N LYS A 51 6.71 -21.42 -5.40
CA LYS A 51 7.98 -21.80 -4.78
C LYS A 51 8.53 -20.69 -3.88
N LYS A 52 8.57 -19.44 -4.35
CA LYS A 52 9.01 -18.29 -3.55
C LYS A 52 8.16 -18.12 -2.30
N ARG A 53 6.84 -18.23 -2.43
CA ARG A 53 5.93 -18.16 -1.28
C ARG A 53 6.24 -19.27 -0.27
N GLN A 54 6.53 -20.49 -0.71
CA GLN A 54 6.94 -21.57 0.19
C GLN A 54 8.27 -21.27 0.90
N GLU A 55 9.25 -20.72 0.19
CA GLU A 55 10.54 -20.31 0.76
C GLU A 55 10.36 -19.20 1.80
N TRP A 56 9.52 -18.20 1.54
CA TRP A 56 9.18 -17.16 2.51
C TRP A 56 8.51 -17.72 3.76
N MET A 57 7.52 -18.61 3.60
CA MET A 57 6.87 -19.27 4.74
C MET A 57 7.87 -20.12 5.54
N ALA A 58 8.78 -20.83 4.88
CA ALA A 58 9.84 -21.60 5.55
C ALA A 58 10.84 -20.69 6.31
N ASN A 59 11.02 -19.46 5.86
CA ASN A 59 11.80 -18.42 6.54
C ASN A 59 11.00 -17.65 7.60
N GLY A 60 9.76 -18.08 7.89
CA GLY A 60 8.89 -17.49 8.91
C GLY A 60 8.25 -16.15 8.51
N HIS A 61 8.12 -15.87 7.21
CA HIS A 61 7.31 -14.73 6.74
C HIS A 61 5.83 -15.03 6.99
N GLY A 62 4.98 -13.99 6.95
CA GLY A 62 3.56 -14.12 7.27
C GLY A 62 3.22 -13.86 8.74
N GLU A 63 4.23 -13.75 9.61
CA GLU A 63 4.09 -13.51 11.04
C GLU A 63 4.87 -12.27 11.48
N TYR A 64 4.43 -11.68 12.58
CA TYR A 64 5.10 -10.54 13.21
C TYR A 64 5.91 -11.01 14.42
N GLU A 65 7.23 -11.07 14.25
CA GLU A 65 8.13 -11.71 15.21
C GLU A 65 8.89 -10.68 16.08
N ASP A 66 9.02 -10.95 17.38
CA ASP A 66 9.88 -10.18 18.28
C ASP A 66 11.29 -10.77 18.31
N LEU A 67 12.27 -10.01 17.81
CA LEU A 67 13.65 -10.43 17.82
C LEU A 67 14.29 -10.15 19.19
N PRO A 68 14.90 -11.16 19.84
CA PRO A 68 15.53 -11.04 21.15
C PRO A 68 16.84 -10.24 21.09
N SER A 69 17.52 -10.17 19.94
CA SER A 69 18.79 -9.46 19.80
C SER A 69 19.04 -8.93 18.38
N GLU A 70 19.93 -7.96 18.27
CA GLU A 70 20.37 -7.41 16.97
C GLU A 70 21.10 -8.44 16.08
N LYS A 71 21.70 -9.49 16.67
CA LYS A 71 22.31 -10.59 15.90
C LYS A 71 21.27 -11.28 15.01
N GLU A 72 20.08 -11.53 15.55
CA GLU A 72 19.01 -12.20 14.82
C GLU A 72 18.44 -11.33 13.70
N LEU A 73 18.48 -10.00 13.86
CA LEU A 73 18.16 -9.09 12.77
C LEU A 73 19.11 -9.30 11.58
N PHE A 74 20.42 -9.39 11.82
CA PHE A 74 21.39 -9.67 10.74
C PHE A 74 21.24 -11.05 10.12
N ASP A 75 20.84 -12.06 10.91
CA ASP A 75 20.57 -13.39 10.34
C ASP A 75 19.27 -13.41 9.53
N THR A 76 18.29 -12.58 9.91
CA THR A 76 17.05 -12.36 9.15
C THR A 76 17.33 -11.67 7.82
N THR A 77 18.20 -10.65 7.78
CA THR A 77 18.56 -9.92 6.54
C THR A 77 19.30 -10.78 5.53
N LYS A 78 20.03 -11.81 5.98
CA LYS A 78 20.67 -12.79 5.08
C LYS A 78 19.66 -13.74 4.42
N LYS A 79 18.52 -14.02 5.08
CA LYS A 79 17.51 -14.99 4.61
C LYS A 79 16.38 -14.35 3.81
N SER A 80 16.16 -13.06 4.00
CA SER A 80 15.00 -12.34 3.46
C SER A 80 15.44 -11.07 2.74
N GLU A 81 14.98 -10.89 1.52
CA GLU A 81 15.31 -9.73 0.68
C GLU A 81 14.68 -8.44 1.22
N ARG A 82 13.42 -8.52 1.67
CA ARG A 82 12.63 -7.38 2.15
C ARG A 82 12.26 -7.57 3.62
N ILE A 83 12.62 -6.60 4.45
CA ILE A 83 12.34 -6.63 5.89
C ILE A 83 11.77 -5.29 6.33
N VAL A 84 10.69 -5.37 7.11
CA VAL A 84 10.09 -4.25 7.83
C VAL A 84 10.42 -4.44 9.30
N CYS A 85 11.35 -3.63 9.83
CA CYS A 85 11.83 -3.73 11.20
C CYS A 85 11.30 -2.57 12.06
N HIS A 86 10.43 -2.88 13.02
CA HIS A 86 9.93 -1.92 14.00
C HIS A 86 10.84 -1.84 15.22
N PHE A 87 11.54 -0.72 15.36
CA PHE A 87 12.27 -0.38 16.58
C PHE A 87 11.30 0.18 17.62
N TYR A 88 11.23 -0.50 18.76
CA TYR A 88 10.23 -0.23 19.78
C TYR A 88 10.82 -0.20 21.20
N ARG A 89 10.01 0.27 22.14
CA ARG A 89 10.26 0.21 23.59
C ARG A 89 8.92 0.00 24.32
N ASP A 90 8.89 -0.89 25.30
CA ASP A 90 7.65 -1.26 26.01
C ASP A 90 6.96 -0.08 26.73
N SER A 91 7.74 0.91 27.17
CA SER A 91 7.24 2.12 27.83
C SER A 91 6.54 3.10 26.88
N THR A 92 6.63 2.91 25.57
CA THR A 92 6.11 3.85 24.57
C THR A 92 4.77 3.35 24.01
N MET A 93 3.66 3.95 24.44
CA MET A 93 2.31 3.54 24.03
C MET A 93 2.09 3.54 22.50
N ARG A 94 2.69 4.49 21.78
CA ARG A 94 2.61 4.56 20.31
C ARG A 94 3.20 3.34 19.60
N CYS A 95 4.16 2.65 20.21
CA CYS A 95 4.69 1.41 19.64
C CYS A 95 3.61 0.32 19.57
N LYS A 96 2.70 0.27 20.55
CA LYS A 96 1.59 -0.70 20.57
C LYS A 96 0.57 -0.47 19.44
N ILE A 97 0.47 0.76 18.94
CA ILE A 97 -0.38 1.08 17.79
C ILE A 97 0.24 0.47 16.53
N VAL A 98 1.53 0.72 16.31
CA VAL A 98 2.28 0.14 15.19
C VAL A 98 2.26 -1.38 15.23
N ASP A 99 2.43 -1.99 16.40
CA ASP A 99 2.36 -3.45 16.58
C ASP A 99 1.06 -4.05 16.01
N LYS A 100 -0.10 -3.40 16.26
CA LYS A 100 -1.40 -3.87 15.76
C LYS A 100 -1.47 -3.84 14.23
N HIS A 101 -1.00 -2.74 13.62
CA HIS A 101 -1.05 -2.63 12.17
C HIS A 101 -0.05 -3.57 11.50
N LEU A 102 1.16 -3.71 12.03
CA LEU A 102 2.17 -4.61 11.47
C LEU A 102 1.79 -6.08 11.62
N ASP A 103 1.11 -6.49 12.70
CA ASP A 103 0.59 -7.87 12.83
C ASP A 103 -0.44 -8.21 11.74
N ILE A 104 -1.30 -7.25 11.39
CA ILE A 104 -2.26 -7.42 10.28
C ILE A 104 -1.52 -7.48 8.94
N LEU A 105 -0.56 -6.58 8.72
CA LEU A 105 0.17 -6.47 7.46
C LEU A 105 1.13 -7.64 7.23
N ALA A 106 1.71 -8.21 8.29
CA ALA A 106 2.58 -9.38 8.19
C ALA A 106 1.88 -10.55 7.52
N ARG A 107 0.61 -10.80 7.87
CA ARG A 107 -0.20 -11.88 7.27
C ARG A 107 -0.60 -11.59 5.83
N LYS A 108 -0.71 -10.30 5.47
CA LYS A 108 -1.11 -9.86 4.12
C LYS A 108 0.07 -9.87 3.13
N HIS A 109 1.26 -9.49 3.60
CA HIS A 109 2.45 -9.27 2.79
C HIS A 109 3.55 -10.29 3.13
N ILE A 110 3.37 -11.52 2.64
CA ILE A 110 4.31 -12.63 2.88
C ILE A 110 5.62 -12.43 2.10
N GLU A 111 5.65 -11.55 1.10
CA GLU A 111 6.87 -11.18 0.38
C GLU A 111 7.88 -10.40 1.23
N ALA A 112 7.45 -9.86 2.37
CA ALA A 112 8.28 -9.10 3.29
C ALA A 112 8.24 -9.72 4.68
N LYS A 113 9.39 -9.78 5.34
CA LYS A 113 9.49 -10.26 6.72
C LYS A 113 9.25 -9.09 7.68
N PHE A 114 8.26 -9.25 8.56
CA PHE A 114 7.91 -8.26 9.56
C PHE A 114 8.50 -8.67 10.91
N VAL A 115 9.30 -7.79 11.49
CA VAL A 115 9.95 -8.03 12.78
C VAL A 115 9.89 -6.79 13.64
N LYS A 116 10.03 -6.98 14.94
CA LYS A 116 10.29 -5.90 15.89
C LYS A 116 11.52 -6.17 16.71
N LEU A 117 12.16 -5.10 17.15
CA LEU A 117 13.38 -5.15 17.93
C LEU A 117 13.34 -4.08 19.01
N ASN A 118 13.46 -4.51 20.26
CA ASN A 118 13.52 -3.60 21.40
C ASN A 118 14.86 -2.86 21.36
N VAL A 119 14.83 -1.52 21.38
CA VAL A 119 16.04 -0.69 21.30
C VAL A 119 17.00 -0.89 22.48
N ASP A 120 16.50 -1.29 23.65
CA ASP A 120 17.32 -1.55 24.83
C ASP A 120 18.13 -2.86 24.68
N ARG A 121 17.64 -3.80 23.86
CA ARG A 121 18.34 -5.06 23.54
C ARG A 121 19.28 -4.95 22.34
N ALA A 122 19.27 -3.82 21.64
CA ALA A 122 19.91 -3.64 20.34
C ALA A 122 20.60 -2.28 20.18
N PRO A 123 21.51 -1.89 21.09
CA PRO A 123 22.09 -0.55 21.11
C PRO A 123 22.95 -0.26 19.87
N PHE A 124 23.70 -1.23 19.35
CA PHE A 124 24.62 -1.01 18.23
C PHE A 124 23.88 -0.69 16.94
N ILE A 125 22.85 -1.49 16.59
CA ILE A 125 22.07 -1.19 15.38
C ILE A 125 21.23 0.08 15.54
N THR A 126 20.72 0.35 16.74
CA THR A 126 19.95 1.57 17.06
C THR A 126 20.81 2.82 16.85
N GLU A 127 22.06 2.81 17.33
CA GLU A 127 23.03 3.88 17.13
C GLU A 127 23.42 4.01 15.65
N ARG A 128 23.78 2.90 15.00
CA ARG A 128 24.20 2.88 13.59
C ARG A 128 23.12 3.42 12.65
N LEU A 129 21.86 3.06 12.89
CA LEU A 129 20.72 3.54 12.10
C LEU A 129 20.19 4.91 12.54
N HIS A 130 20.80 5.50 13.58
CA HIS A 130 20.44 6.80 14.15
C HIS A 130 18.97 6.86 14.59
N ILE A 131 18.51 5.83 15.30
CA ILE A 131 17.15 5.72 15.82
C ILE A 131 17.04 6.58 17.08
N LYS A 132 16.52 7.80 16.93
CA LYS A 132 16.37 8.78 18.04
C LYS A 132 14.94 8.90 18.56
N THR A 133 13.96 8.51 17.75
CA THR A 133 12.53 8.69 18.03
C THR A 133 11.83 7.35 17.91
N LEU A 134 10.89 7.08 18.82
CA LEU A 134 10.10 5.85 18.80
C LEU A 134 8.61 6.16 18.63
N PRO A 135 7.85 5.32 17.91
CA PRO A 135 8.33 4.17 17.13
C PRO A 135 9.12 4.61 15.89
N THR A 136 10.08 3.79 15.43
CA THR A 136 10.70 3.96 14.10
C THR A 136 10.63 2.64 13.35
N ILE A 137 10.17 2.68 12.10
CA ILE A 137 10.11 1.52 11.22
C ILE A 137 11.19 1.68 10.17
N ALA A 138 12.18 0.78 10.14
CA ALA A 138 13.20 0.74 9.11
C ALA A 138 12.82 -0.26 8.03
N LEU A 139 12.96 0.16 6.78
CA LEU A 139 12.71 -0.67 5.60
C LEU A 139 14.06 -1.10 5.04
N LEU A 140 14.35 -2.40 5.15
CA LEU A 140 15.57 -3.00 4.63
C LEU A 140 15.25 -3.77 3.36
N ILE A 141 15.95 -3.46 2.29
CA ILE A 141 15.86 -4.16 1.00
C ILE A 141 17.28 -4.49 0.57
N ASP A 142 17.53 -5.77 0.29
CA ASP A 142 18.84 -6.30 -0.09
C ASP A 142 19.94 -5.97 0.94
N ASN A 143 19.64 -6.15 2.22
CA ASN A 143 20.53 -5.82 3.35
C ASN A 143 20.88 -4.32 3.51
N ILE A 144 20.22 -3.42 2.76
CA ILE A 144 20.44 -1.98 2.83
C ILE A 144 19.17 -1.30 3.37
N VAL A 145 19.33 -0.35 4.29
CA VAL A 145 18.22 0.51 4.71
C VAL A 145 17.85 1.45 3.58
N LYS A 146 16.69 1.22 2.95
CA LYS A 146 16.19 2.05 1.86
C LYS A 146 15.40 3.24 2.35
N ASP A 147 14.65 3.07 3.43
CA ASP A 147 13.76 4.09 3.95
C ASP A 147 13.50 3.90 5.46
N LYS A 148 13.05 4.95 6.13
CA LYS A 148 12.67 4.95 7.54
C LYS A 148 11.42 5.79 7.77
N ILE A 149 10.45 5.22 8.46
CA ILE A 149 9.25 5.92 8.95
C ILE A 149 9.50 6.27 10.41
N ILE A 150 9.60 7.56 10.71
CA ILE A 150 9.97 8.05 12.05
C ILE A 150 8.73 8.61 12.74
N GLY A 151 8.34 8.01 13.87
CA GLY A 151 7.12 8.36 14.59
C GLY A 151 5.90 8.24 13.69
N PHE A 152 4.94 9.15 13.86
CA PHE A 152 3.70 9.21 13.07
C PHE A 152 3.70 10.39 12.08
N THR A 153 4.81 11.10 11.90
CA THR A 153 4.88 12.28 11.03
C THR A 153 4.45 11.96 9.60
N ASP A 154 4.92 10.83 9.08
CA ASP A 154 4.58 10.35 7.73
C ASP A 154 3.19 9.69 7.65
N LEU A 155 2.52 9.51 8.79
CA LEU A 155 1.23 8.82 8.93
C LEU A 155 0.09 9.78 9.34
N GLY A 156 0.25 11.07 9.06
CA GLY A 156 -0.75 12.10 9.40
C GLY A 156 -0.62 12.70 10.80
N ASN A 157 0.41 12.31 11.56
CA ASN A 157 0.74 12.83 12.90
C ASN A 157 -0.39 12.69 13.94
N HIS A 158 -1.20 11.65 13.82
CA HIS A 158 -2.21 11.27 14.79
C HIS A 158 -2.11 9.79 15.13
N ASP A 159 -2.69 9.40 16.26
CA ASP A 159 -2.59 8.03 16.78
C ASP A 159 -3.59 7.07 16.10
N ASP A 160 -4.64 7.59 15.44
CA ASP A 160 -5.71 6.82 14.81
C ASP A 160 -5.55 6.65 13.28
N PHE A 161 -4.33 6.42 12.78
CA PHE A 161 -4.10 6.21 11.34
C PHE A 161 -4.61 4.84 10.89
N SER A 162 -5.02 4.73 9.62
CA SER A 162 -5.56 3.48 9.08
C SER A 162 -4.44 2.47 8.79
N THR A 163 -4.76 1.17 8.82
CA THR A 163 -3.82 0.12 8.35
C THR A 163 -3.43 0.36 6.90
N GLU A 164 -4.36 0.86 6.09
CA GLU A 164 -4.13 1.21 4.68
C GLU A 164 -3.11 2.34 4.52
N MET A 165 -3.10 3.34 5.41
CA MET A 165 -2.10 4.40 5.42
C MET A 165 -0.70 3.84 5.67
N LEU A 166 -0.55 2.97 6.67
CA LEU A 166 0.74 2.34 6.93
C LEU A 166 1.17 1.42 5.78
N GLU A 167 0.25 0.62 5.24
CA GLU A 167 0.47 -0.21 4.06
C GLU A 167 0.97 0.62 2.87
N TRP A 168 0.29 1.72 2.56
CA TRP A 168 0.68 2.64 1.49
C TRP A 168 2.08 3.21 1.73
N ARG A 169 2.40 3.60 2.98
CA ARG A 169 3.71 4.16 3.31
C ARG A 169 4.84 3.13 3.18
N LEU A 170 4.59 1.87 3.54
CA LEU A 170 5.53 0.75 3.32
C LEU A 170 5.70 0.45 1.83
N GLY A 171 4.61 0.47 1.07
CA GLY A 171 4.61 0.29 -0.39
C GLY A 171 5.40 1.38 -1.11
N ARG A 172 5.24 2.63 -0.69
CA ARG A 172 6.02 3.77 -1.22
C ARG A 172 7.52 3.61 -0.95
N GLY A 173 7.89 3.00 0.16
CA GLY A 173 9.27 2.65 0.48
C GLY A 173 9.80 1.40 -0.24
N GLY A 174 8.96 0.71 -1.01
CA GLY A 174 9.30 -0.48 -1.78
C GLY A 174 9.44 -1.77 -0.95
N ALA A 175 9.07 -1.73 0.34
CA ALA A 175 9.23 -2.88 1.22
C ALA A 175 8.19 -3.98 0.98
N ILE A 176 7.04 -3.64 0.39
CA ILE A 176 5.93 -4.56 0.11
C ILE A 176 5.39 -4.35 -1.31
N ASP A 177 4.71 -5.35 -1.84
CA ASP A 177 4.03 -5.27 -3.13
C ASP A 177 2.65 -4.61 -2.96
N TYR A 178 2.64 -3.27 -3.02
CA TYR A 178 1.42 -2.49 -2.90
C TYR A 178 0.66 -2.44 -4.23
N LYS A 179 -0.65 -2.73 -4.19
CA LYS A 179 -1.52 -2.79 -5.39
C LYS A 179 -2.33 -1.53 -5.66
N GLY A 180 -2.25 -0.52 -4.78
CA GLY A 180 -2.99 0.73 -4.92
C GLY A 180 -2.19 1.84 -5.59
N ASP A 181 -2.77 3.05 -5.59
CA ASP A 181 -2.11 4.26 -6.09
C ASP A 181 -1.09 4.81 -5.08
N LEU A 182 0.19 4.81 -5.45
CA LEU A 182 1.27 5.35 -4.63
C LEU A 182 1.38 6.89 -4.68
N SER A 183 0.64 7.56 -5.58
CA SER A 183 0.69 9.02 -5.72
C SER A 183 -0.18 9.75 -4.70
N SER A 184 -1.22 9.10 -4.18
CA SER A 184 -2.20 9.72 -3.27
C SER A 184 -2.34 8.91 -1.97
N PRO A 185 -2.10 9.50 -0.79
CA PRO A 185 -2.27 8.80 0.48
C PRO A 185 -3.75 8.51 0.78
N PRO A 186 -4.09 7.33 1.33
CA PRO A 186 -5.47 6.91 1.58
C PRO A 186 -6.28 7.86 2.50
N ASP A 187 -5.71 8.30 3.62
CA ASP A 187 -6.47 9.08 4.63
C ASP A 187 -6.81 10.51 4.18
N ASP A 188 -6.16 11.05 3.14
CA ASP A 188 -6.54 12.35 2.56
C ASP A 188 -7.78 12.25 1.67
N ASN A 189 -8.09 11.06 1.12
CA ASN A 189 -9.30 10.85 0.33
C ASN A 189 -10.57 10.82 1.19
N ASP A 190 -10.48 10.39 2.45
CA ASP A 190 -11.62 10.41 3.37
C ASP A 190 -12.02 11.82 3.78
N LYS A 191 -11.05 12.74 3.89
CA LYS A 191 -11.34 14.17 4.06
C LYS A 191 -12.07 14.73 2.85
N LYS A 192 -11.64 14.41 1.62
CA LYS A 192 -12.29 14.86 0.37
C LYS A 192 -13.70 14.31 0.18
N LYS A 193 -13.94 13.03 0.53
CA LYS A 193 -15.29 12.43 0.48
C LYS A 193 -16.25 13.07 1.50
N LYS A 194 -15.78 13.36 2.73
CA LYS A 194 -16.61 14.01 3.76
C LYS A 194 -17.03 15.44 3.38
N ILE A 195 -16.19 16.20 2.69
CA ILE A 195 -16.52 17.57 2.23
C ILE A 195 -17.63 17.53 1.16
N ASN A 196 -17.63 16.53 0.26
CA ASN A 196 -18.66 16.39 -0.77
C ASN A 196 -20.02 15.90 -0.23
N LEU A 197 -20.06 15.18 0.91
CA LEU A 197 -21.32 14.73 1.53
C LEU A 197 -22.04 15.84 2.33
N LEU A 198 -21.33 16.87 2.80
CA LEU A 198 -21.92 17.95 3.61
C LEU A 198 -22.45 19.14 2.76
N GLY A 199 -22.29 19.11 1.44
CA GLY A 199 -22.40 20.27 0.56
C GLY A 199 -23.60 20.36 -0.39
N LYS A 200 -24.64 19.52 -0.28
CA LYS A 200 -25.86 19.67 -1.08
C LYS A 200 -27.12 19.31 -0.31
N LYS A 201 -27.76 20.30 0.32
CA LYS A 201 -29.22 20.26 0.56
C LYS A 201 -29.90 20.79 -0.71
N PRO A 202 -30.69 19.98 -1.44
CA PRO A 202 -31.50 20.52 -2.53
C PRO A 202 -32.63 21.38 -1.94
N LYS A 203 -32.67 22.67 -2.30
CA LYS A 203 -33.82 23.54 -2.06
C LYS A 203 -34.93 23.13 -3.04
N THR A 204 -35.93 22.39 -2.55
CA THR A 204 -37.16 22.15 -3.31
C THR A 204 -38.05 23.38 -3.26
N ILE A 205 -38.25 24.00 -4.42
CA ILE A 205 -39.17 25.11 -4.66
C ILE A 205 -40.60 24.59 -4.48
N ARG A 206 -41.36 25.19 -3.56
CA ARG A 206 -42.74 24.83 -3.23
C ARG A 206 -43.66 25.77 -4.03
N ASN A 207 -44.27 25.27 -5.10
CA ASN A 207 -45.40 25.91 -5.80
C ASN A 207 -46.63 25.00 -5.59
N GLY A 208 -47.74 25.60 -5.14
CA GLY A 208 -48.86 24.92 -4.51
C GLY A 208 -49.90 24.27 -5.43
N MET A 209 -50.85 23.56 -4.80
CA MET A 209 -52.31 23.77 -4.85
C MET A 209 -53.01 22.53 -4.24
N GLY A 210 -54.04 22.74 -3.42
CA GLY A 210 -54.97 21.69 -2.97
C GLY A 210 -55.42 21.87 -1.52
N GLY A 211 -56.57 22.51 -1.34
CA GLY A 211 -57.26 22.70 -0.07
C GLY A 211 -58.29 21.62 0.24
N ASP A 212 -59.12 21.96 1.25
CA ASP A 212 -60.29 21.28 1.83
C ASP A 212 -59.95 20.09 2.75
N ASP A 213 -60.58 19.87 3.90
CA ASP A 213 -61.49 20.65 4.78
C ASP A 213 -61.71 19.75 6.03
N ASP A 214 -62.24 20.35 7.11
CA ASP A 214 -62.95 19.73 8.25
C ASP A 214 -62.09 18.87 9.25
N ASP A 215 -62.22 18.96 10.58
CA ASP A 215 -63.32 19.37 11.45
C ASP A 215 -62.81 19.66 12.89
N ASP A 216 -63.54 20.55 13.59
CA ASP A 216 -63.24 21.13 14.92
C ASP A 216 -63.53 20.22 16.13
N ASP A 217 -62.70 20.44 17.16
CA ASP A 217 -62.90 20.50 18.63
C ASP A 217 -63.86 19.56 19.39
N ASP A 218 -63.27 18.92 20.41
CA ASP A 218 -63.70 19.02 21.82
C ASP A 218 -62.46 18.98 22.75
#